data_AF-A0A916EDQ1-F1
#
_entry.id   AF-A0A916EDQ1-F1
#
_cell.length_a   1.000
_cell.length_b   1.000
_cell.length_c   1.000
_cell.angle_alpha   90.00
_cell.angle_beta   90.00
_cell.angle_gamma   90.00
#
_symmetry.space_group_name_H-M   'P 1'
#
loop_
_entity.id
_entity.type
_entity.pdbx_description
1 polymer ?
#
loop_
_entity_poly.entity_id
_entity_poly.type
_entity_poly.pdbx_seq_one_letter_code
_entity_poly.pdbx_strand_id
1 'polypeptide(L)'
;MLITKIFTAEVESTQHVESINEVLKKHVDYGTLLKKLVIAIECELEKEALYTRIKDYYGSNPSVRLPSTYNSVFKEIDNVLKVNLALISLSLQRVQMKQVLLYQGMMISINQISLLRTIRIS
;
A
#
# COMPACT_ATOMS: atom_id res chain seq x y z
N MET A 1 -5.51 4.49 25.50
CA MET A 1 -5.29 5.51 24.46
C MET A 1 -6.43 5.39 23.45
N LEU A 2 -7.45 6.24 23.58
CA LEU A 2 -8.62 6.27 22.68
C LEU A 2 -8.21 7.02 21.41
N ILE A 3 -8.18 6.34 20.26
CA ILE A 3 -7.99 6.99 18.97
C ILE A 3 -9.37 7.49 18.53
N THR A 4 -9.71 8.73 18.89
CA THR A 4 -10.84 9.45 18.30
C THR A 4 -10.42 9.96 16.93
N LYS A 5 -10.69 9.17 15.88
CA LYS A 5 -10.64 9.63 14.48
C LYS A 5 -11.94 10.38 14.16
N ILE A 6 -11.81 11.67 13.87
CA ILE A 6 -12.90 12.51 13.37
C ILE A 6 -13.08 12.20 11.89
N PHE A 7 -14.23 11.63 11.52
CA PHE A 7 -14.58 11.28 10.14
C PHE A 7 -15.10 12.50 9.37
N THR A 8 -14.59 12.73 8.16
CA THR A 8 -15.10 13.74 7.22
C THR A 8 -16.36 13.25 6.50
N ALA A 9 -17.43 14.05 6.56
CA ALA A 9 -18.78 13.55 6.85
C ALA A 9 -19.75 13.26 5.67
N GLU A 10 -19.29 12.98 4.44
CA GLU A 10 -20.25 12.62 3.36
C GLU A 10 -19.92 11.32 2.64
N VAL A 11 -18.87 11.30 1.79
CA VAL A 11 -18.62 10.13 0.92
C VAL A 11 -18.02 8.95 1.71
N GLU A 12 -17.04 9.21 2.57
CA GLU A 12 -16.41 8.15 3.38
C GLU A 12 -17.37 7.60 4.46
N SER A 13 -18.29 8.44 4.96
CA SER A 13 -19.33 7.99 5.91
C SER A 13 -20.38 7.09 5.23
N THR A 14 -20.72 7.36 3.97
CA THR A 14 -21.72 6.55 3.24
C THR A 14 -21.15 5.17 2.91
N GLN A 15 -19.91 5.11 2.41
CA GLN A 15 -19.26 3.84 2.08
C GLN A 15 -19.06 2.95 3.32
N HIS A 16 -18.71 3.54 4.46
CA HIS A 16 -18.60 2.83 5.74
C HIS A 16 -19.93 2.18 6.17
N VAL A 17 -21.04 2.93 6.09
CA VAL A 17 -22.37 2.43 6.45
C VAL A 17 -22.80 1.29 5.52
N GLU A 18 -22.55 1.41 4.21
CA GLU A 18 -22.84 0.36 3.25
C GLU A 18 -22.03 -0.92 3.50
N SER A 19 -20.73 -0.78 3.76
CA SER A 19 -19.80 -1.87 4.09
C SER A 19 -20.27 -2.68 5.30
N ILE A 20 -20.59 -1.99 6.41
CA ILE A 20 -21.11 -2.65 7.63
C ILE A 20 -22.48 -3.28 7.39
N ASN A 21 -23.38 -2.61 6.65
CA ASN A 21 -24.68 -3.18 6.31
C ASN A 21 -24.57 -4.46 5.50
N GLU A 22 -23.61 -4.56 4.58
CA GLU A 22 -23.37 -5.79 3.83
C GLU A 22 -22.84 -6.93 4.73
N VAL A 23 -21.99 -6.61 5.71
CA VAL A 23 -21.55 -7.59 6.72
C VAL A 23 -22.74 -8.09 7.54
N LEU A 24 -23.59 -7.18 8.01
CA LEU A 24 -24.79 -7.51 8.78
C LEU A 24 -25.75 -8.40 7.98
N LYS A 25 -26.07 -8.03 6.72
CA LYS A 25 -26.93 -8.85 5.86
C LYS A 25 -26.40 -10.26 5.63
N LYS A 26 -25.08 -10.42 5.52
CA LYS A 26 -24.45 -11.72 5.26
C LYS A 26 -24.36 -12.61 6.50
N HIS A 27 -24.18 -12.01 7.67
CA HIS A 27 -23.82 -12.74 8.88
C HIS A 27 -24.91 -12.73 9.95
N VAL A 28 -25.96 -11.93 9.84
CA VAL A 28 -27.07 -11.94 10.80
C VAL A 28 -28.17 -12.88 10.30
N ASP A 29 -28.27 -14.04 10.95
CA ASP A 29 -29.41 -14.95 10.85
C ASP A 29 -29.97 -15.28 12.25
N TYR A 30 -31.07 -16.05 12.30
CA TYR A 30 -31.74 -16.44 13.55
C TYR A 30 -30.84 -17.26 14.50
N GLY A 31 -29.78 -17.90 14.00
CA GLY A 31 -28.86 -18.75 14.75
C GLY A 31 -27.49 -18.14 15.02
N THR A 32 -27.26 -16.90 14.60
CA THR A 32 -25.93 -16.30 14.66
C THR A 32 -25.58 -15.92 16.09
N LEU A 33 -24.45 -16.43 16.58
CA LEU A 33 -23.88 -16.01 17.85
C LEU A 33 -23.39 -14.57 17.74
N LEU A 34 -23.78 -13.71 18.67
CA LEU A 34 -23.32 -12.32 18.76
C LEU A 34 -21.79 -12.21 18.68
N LYS A 35 -21.06 -13.15 19.31
CA LYS A 35 -19.59 -13.21 19.23
C LYS A 35 -19.07 -13.37 17.80
N LYS A 36 -19.72 -14.18 16.96
CA LYS A 36 -19.32 -14.35 15.55
C LYS A 36 -19.56 -13.07 14.76
N LEU A 37 -20.67 -12.38 15.04
CA LEU A 37 -20.99 -11.11 14.40
C LEU A 37 -19.97 -10.02 14.76
N VAL A 38 -19.58 -9.93 16.04
CA VAL A 38 -18.54 -8.99 16.50
C VAL A 38 -17.23 -9.22 15.75
N ILE A 39 -16.77 -10.46 15.63
CA ILE A 39 -15.54 -10.80 14.91
C ILE A 39 -15.63 -10.38 13.43
N ALA A 40 -16.77 -10.58 12.78
CA ALA A 40 -16.96 -10.19 11.39
C ALA A 40 -16.90 -8.67 11.19
N ILE A 41 -17.51 -7.92 12.12
CA ILE A 41 -17.46 -6.45 12.11
C ILE A 41 -16.04 -5.95 12.37
N GLU A 42 -15.35 -6.47 13.38
CA GLU A 42 -13.96 -6.11 13.68
C GLU A 42 -13.04 -6.35 12.47
N CYS A 43 -13.20 -7.48 11.78
CA CYS A 43 -12.43 -7.79 10.58
C CYS A 43 -12.67 -6.78 9.44
N GLU A 44 -13.91 -6.33 9.25
CA GLU A 44 -14.21 -5.33 8.21
C GLU A 44 -13.63 -3.96 8.55
N LEU A 45 -13.70 -3.56 9.83
CA LEU A 45 -13.09 -2.32 10.31
C LEU A 45 -11.56 -2.33 10.14
N GLU A 46 -10.91 -3.46 10.38
CA GLU A 46 -9.48 -3.61 10.15
C GLU A 46 -9.10 -3.46 8.67
N LYS A 47 -9.91 -4.00 7.76
CA LYS A 47 -9.70 -3.83 6.31
C LYS A 47 -9.86 -2.38 5.88
N GLU A 48 -10.90 -1.69 6.37
CA GLU A 48 -11.09 -0.26 6.10
C GLU A 48 -9.91 0.57 6.62
N ALA A 49 -9.46 0.30 7.84
CA ALA A 49 -8.31 0.98 8.43
C ALA A 49 -7.01 0.73 7.62
N LEU A 50 -6.80 -0.51 7.16
CA LEU A 50 -5.67 -0.86 6.30
C LEU A 50 -5.75 -0.15 4.95
N TYR A 51 -6.92 -0.09 4.35
CA TYR A 51 -7.15 0.60 3.08
C TYR A 51 -6.85 2.10 3.21
N THR A 52 -7.35 2.77 4.25
CA THR A 52 -7.03 4.17 4.53
C THR A 52 -5.52 4.36 4.69
N ARG A 53 -4.85 3.49 5.46
CA ARG A 53 -3.39 3.59 5.66
C ARG A 53 -2.62 3.45 4.35
N ILE A 54 -3.05 2.55 3.46
CA ILE A 54 -2.44 2.36 2.14
C ILE A 54 -2.70 3.58 1.24
N LYS A 55 -3.96 4.06 1.21
CA LYS A 55 -4.35 5.27 0.47
C LYS A 55 -3.53 6.48 0.92
N ASP A 56 -3.39 6.67 2.22
CA ASP A 56 -2.59 7.75 2.82
C ASP A 56 -1.11 7.59 2.49
N TYR A 57 -0.57 6.36 2.55
CA TYR A 57 0.82 6.07 2.18
C TYR A 57 1.10 6.43 0.72
N TYR A 58 0.23 6.04 -0.22
CA TYR A 58 0.41 6.35 -1.63
C TYR A 58 0.11 7.83 -1.96
N GLY A 59 -0.87 8.44 -1.30
CA GLY A 59 -1.18 9.86 -1.44
C GLY A 59 -0.10 10.78 -0.87
N SER A 60 0.57 10.35 0.20
CA SER A 60 1.69 11.06 0.82
C SER A 60 3.04 10.73 0.17
N ASN A 61 3.09 9.75 -0.73
CA ASN A 61 4.32 9.34 -1.39
C ASN A 61 4.74 10.46 -2.38
N PRO A 62 5.96 11.01 -2.28
CA PRO A 62 6.44 12.04 -3.20
C PRO A 62 6.60 11.56 -4.66
N SER A 63 6.21 10.32 -4.96
CA SER A 63 6.20 9.71 -6.29
C SER A 63 5.30 10.40 -7.31
N VAL A 64 4.48 11.38 -6.94
CA VAL A 64 3.82 12.28 -7.91
C VAL A 64 4.88 13.05 -8.76
N ARG A 65 6.15 13.12 -8.31
CA ARG A 65 7.30 13.63 -9.08
C ARG A 65 8.18 12.54 -9.75
N LEU A 66 7.88 11.26 -9.57
CA LEU A 66 8.67 10.17 -10.17
C LEU A 66 8.56 10.02 -11.70
N PRO A 67 7.43 10.33 -12.36
CA PRO A 67 7.34 10.23 -13.82
C PRO A 67 8.37 11.09 -14.55
N SER A 68 8.67 12.29 -14.03
CA SER A 68 9.69 13.18 -14.60
C SER A 68 11.11 12.66 -14.35
N THR A 69 11.32 11.95 -13.24
CA THR A 69 12.64 11.42 -12.85
C THR A 69 13.04 10.20 -13.67
N TYR A 70 12.07 9.35 -14.07
CA TYR A 70 12.33 8.24 -14.99
C TYR A 70 12.89 8.75 -16.33
N ASN A 71 12.22 9.74 -16.92
CA ASN A 71 12.62 10.32 -18.20
C ASN A 71 13.92 11.14 -18.11
N SER A 72 14.39 11.54 -16.92
CA SER A 72 15.70 12.18 -16.78
C SER A 72 16.82 11.16 -16.55
N VAL A 73 16.59 10.16 -15.69
CA VAL A 73 17.62 9.18 -15.28
C VAL A 73 17.84 8.09 -16.32
N PHE A 74 16.77 7.63 -16.97
CA PHE A 74 16.81 6.43 -17.79
C PHE A 74 16.62 6.66 -19.29
N LYS A 75 16.50 7.91 -19.76
CA LYS A 75 16.17 8.22 -21.15
C LYS A 75 17.11 7.57 -22.17
N GLU A 76 18.41 7.65 -21.93
CA GLU A 76 19.40 7.09 -22.86
C GLU A 76 19.32 5.56 -22.88
N ILE A 77 19.22 4.94 -21.71
CA ILE A 77 19.07 3.48 -21.57
C ILE A 77 17.77 3.02 -22.24
N ASP A 78 16.63 3.68 -21.98
CA ASP A 78 15.34 3.35 -22.58
C ASP A 78 15.38 3.46 -24.12
N ASN A 79 16.12 4.43 -24.66
CA ASN A 79 16.31 4.58 -26.10
C ASN A 79 17.12 3.43 -26.69
N VAL A 80 18.20 2.99 -26.03
CA VAL A 80 18.97 1.82 -26.47
C VAL A 80 18.11 0.55 -26.40
N LEU A 81 17.36 0.36 -25.31
CA LEU A 81 16.50 -0.82 -25.15
C LEU A 81 15.38 -0.86 -26.20
N LYS A 82 14.79 0.28 -26.56
CA LYS A 82 13.78 0.36 -27.64
C LYS A 82 14.29 -0.17 -28.98
N VAL A 83 15.55 0.08 -29.31
CA VAL A 83 16.16 -0.35 -30.58
C VAL A 83 16.49 -1.84 -30.57
N ASN A 84 16.80 -2.40 -29.39
CA ASN A 84 17.37 -3.74 -29.28
C ASN A 84 16.42 -4.82 -28.72
N LEU A 85 15.29 -4.45 -28.13
CA LEU A 85 14.39 -5.38 -27.46
C LEU A 85 13.01 -5.48 -28.11
N ALA A 86 12.45 -6.70 -28.10
CA ALA A 86 11.05 -6.94 -28.40
C ALA A 86 10.13 -6.31 -27.34
N LEU A 87 8.89 -6.00 -27.72
CA LEU A 87 7.91 -5.27 -26.89
C LEU A 87 7.75 -5.84 -25.46
N ILE A 88 7.72 -7.17 -25.32
CA ILE A 88 7.54 -7.85 -24.02
C ILE A 88 8.79 -7.68 -23.14
N SER A 89 9.99 -7.84 -23.71
CA SER A 89 11.24 -7.66 -22.96
C SER A 89 11.45 -6.19 -22.59
N LEU A 90 11.09 -5.27 -23.49
CA LEU A 90 11.16 -3.83 -23.23
C LEU A 90 10.22 -3.42 -22.09
N SER A 91 8.98 -3.92 -22.07
CA SER A 91 8.03 -3.59 -21.01
C SER A 91 8.51 -4.08 -19.64
N LEU A 92 9.08 -5.29 -19.58
CA LEU A 92 9.65 -5.85 -18.36
C LEU A 92 10.83 -5.00 -17.83
N GLN A 93 11.76 -4.61 -18.70
CA GLN A 93 12.89 -3.77 -18.32
C GLN A 93 12.44 -2.41 -17.76
N ARG A 94 11.44 -1.77 -18.39
CA ARG A 94 10.87 -0.51 -17.90
C ARG A 94 10.25 -0.63 -16.51
N VAL A 95 9.60 -1.75 -16.23
CA VAL A 95 9.05 -2.02 -14.89
C VAL A 95 10.17 -2.14 -13.86
N GLN A 96 11.24 -2.87 -14.18
CA GLN A 96 12.41 -3.00 -13.29
C GLN A 96 13.09 -1.65 -13.04
N MET A 97 13.30 -0.85 -14.09
CA MET A 97 13.89 0.48 -13.97
C MET A 97 13.04 1.42 -13.11
N LYS A 98 11.71 1.36 -13.23
CA LYS A 98 10.80 2.09 -12.35
C LYS A 98 10.87 1.62 -10.90
N GLN A 99 10.99 0.31 -10.67
CA GLN A 99 11.14 -0.26 -9.33
C GLN A 99 12.43 0.23 -8.65
N VAL A 100 13.53 0.39 -9.38
CA VAL A 100 14.80 0.93 -8.85
C VAL A 100 14.60 2.34 -8.28
N LEU A 101 13.77 3.19 -8.89
CA LEU A 101 13.47 4.53 -8.38
C LEU A 101 12.58 4.53 -7.13
N LEU A 102 11.86 3.43 -6.90
CA LEU A 102 10.94 3.25 -5.78
C LEU A 102 11.62 2.57 -4.58
N TYR A 103 12.82 2.03 -4.74
CA TYR A 103 13.64 1.57 -3.61
C TYR A 103 14.11 2.80 -2.82
N GLN A 104 13.33 3.16 -1.81
CA GLN A 104 13.80 4.06 -0.76
C GLN A 104 14.84 3.29 0.06
N GLY A 105 16.10 3.38 -0.34
CA GLY A 105 17.22 2.86 0.44
C GLY A 105 17.19 3.52 1.82
N MET A 106 16.93 2.73 2.86
CA MET A 106 17.12 3.20 4.23
C MET A 106 18.62 3.48 4.40
N MET A 107 19.00 4.75 4.51
CA MET A 107 20.37 5.15 4.85
C MET A 107 20.62 4.77 6.31
N ILE A 108 21.10 3.56 6.52
CA ILE A 108 21.47 3.06 7.84
C ILE A 108 22.85 3.61 8.16
N SER A 109 22.95 4.45 9.20
CA SER A 109 24.25 4.91 9.71
C SER A 109 25.09 3.70 10.15
N ILE A 110 26.42 3.80 10.07
CA ILE A 110 27.35 2.71 10.46
C ILE A 110 27.04 2.17 11.86
N ASN A 111 26.57 3.03 12.78
CA ASN A 111 26.22 2.65 14.15
C ASN A 111 24.98 1.73 14.25
N GLN A 112 24.11 1.70 13.24
CA GLN A 112 22.93 0.83 13.21
C GLN A 112 23.18 -0.52 12.51
N ILE A 113 24.34 -0.69 11.85
CA ILE A 113 24.73 -1.96 11.21
C ILE A 113 24.98 -3.06 12.27
N SER A 114 25.47 -2.69 13.46
CA SER A 114 25.70 -3.62 14.57
C SER A 114 24.40 -4.25 15.10
N LEU A 115 23.29 -3.50 15.10
CA LEU A 115 21.99 -3.99 15.57
C LEU A 115 21.41 -5.07 14.63
N LEU A 116 21.56 -4.89 13.31
CA LEU A 116 21.06 -5.83 12.29
C LEU A 116 21.87 -7.14 12.21
N ARG A 117 23.17 -7.11 12.53
CA ARG A 117 23.98 -8.33 12.63
C ARG A 117 23.50 -9.25 13.75
N THR A 118 22.92 -8.71 14.81
CA THR A 118 22.45 -9.50 15.96
C THR A 118 21.14 -10.22 15.65
N ILE A 119 20.27 -9.65 14.78
CA ILE A 119 18.97 -10.23 14.43
C ILE A 119 19.09 -11.38 13.40
N ARG A 120 20.17 -11.43 12.62
CA ARG A 120 20.35 -12.46 11.58
C ARG A 120 20.97 -13.78 12.09
N ILE A 121 21.38 -13.86 13.36
CA ILE A 121 21.99 -15.07 13.95
C ILE A 121 21.21 -15.54 15.20
N SER A 122 19.91 -15.26 15.26
CA SER A 122 18.99 -15.80 16.27
C SER A 122 17.80 -16.46 15.59
#